data_AF-A0A9X3TU59-F1
#
_entry.id   AF-A0A9X3TU59-F1
#
_cell.length_a   1.000
_cell.length_b   1.000
_cell.length_c   1.000
_cell.angle_alpha   90.00
_cell.angle_beta   90.00
_cell.angle_gamma   90.00
#
_symmetry.space_group_name_H-M   'P 1'
#
loop_
_entity.id
_entity.type
_entity.pdbx_description
1 polymer ?
#
loop_
_entity_poly.entity_id
_entity_poly.type
_entity_poly.pdbx_seq_one_letter_code
_entity_poly.pdbx_strand_id
1 'polypeptide(L)'
;MMRLRGISERMAEERGTITLTALFFLLCLGGLVSLLLLLGQAELLSMQAQQTADIVSKGARAAGKWEYTDDQGSKRTYLFATTREARRHNADIVRGAREEADILWRLNSPAVERRADEAVIIHQKGEQKYLYRQGIYHVRVQVFSRLPLLWQEVEAGLDRTSQSGIYDF
;
A
#
# COMPACT_ATOMS: atom_id res chain seq x y z
N MET A 1 35.71 31.34 54.39
CA MET A 1 35.80 31.38 52.91
C MET A 1 35.92 30.01 52.24
N MET A 2 36.64 29.03 52.83
CA MET A 2 36.88 27.70 52.22
C MET A 2 35.61 26.82 52.08
N ARG A 3 34.64 26.92 53.00
CA ARG A 3 33.35 26.19 52.94
C ARG A 3 32.42 26.61 51.79
N LEU A 4 32.47 27.88 51.37
CA LEU A 4 31.61 28.40 50.29
C LEU A 4 32.10 27.97 48.90
N ARG A 5 33.41 27.78 48.71
CA ARG A 5 33.99 27.25 47.47
C ARG A 5 33.55 25.81 47.19
N GLY A 6 33.61 24.92 48.19
CA GLY A 6 33.20 23.52 48.02
C GLY A 6 31.70 23.32 47.75
N ILE A 7 30.85 24.24 48.21
CA ILE A 7 29.40 24.23 47.87
C ILE A 7 29.19 24.71 46.43
N SER A 8 29.91 25.76 46.01
CA SER A 8 29.86 26.27 44.63
C SER A 8 30.36 25.25 43.61
N GLU A 9 31.43 24.50 43.92
CA GLU A 9 31.96 23.45 43.03
C GLU A 9 31.00 22.27 42.91
N ARG A 10 30.41 21.81 44.03
CA ARG A 10 29.38 20.76 44.00
C ARG A 10 28.13 21.18 43.24
N MET A 11 27.67 22.43 43.40
CA MET A 11 26.54 22.95 42.61
C MET A 11 26.87 23.06 41.12
N ALA A 12 28.12 23.31 40.74
CA ALA A 12 28.55 23.33 39.33
C ALA A 12 28.61 21.91 38.72
N GLU A 13 29.11 20.92 39.47
CA GLU A 13 29.08 19.51 39.07
C GLU A 13 27.65 18.95 38.97
N GLU A 14 26.79 19.28 39.93
CA GLU A 14 25.37 18.90 39.90
C GLU A 14 24.66 19.54 38.70
N ARG A 15 24.90 20.83 38.42
CA ARG A 15 24.36 21.49 37.21
C ARG A 15 24.87 20.87 35.93
N GLY A 16 26.15 20.49 35.86
CA GLY A 16 26.73 19.79 34.70
C GLY A 16 26.09 18.43 34.46
N THR A 17 25.88 17.66 35.54
CA THR A 17 25.24 16.34 35.50
C THR A 17 23.77 16.43 35.11
N ILE A 18 23.03 17.42 35.64
CA ILE A 18 21.64 17.70 35.27
C ILE A 18 21.54 18.10 33.79
N THR A 19 22.48 18.92 33.30
CA THR A 19 22.48 19.35 31.89
C THR A 19 22.76 18.19 30.95
N LEU A 20 23.73 17.33 31.29
CA LEU A 20 24.07 16.14 30.50
C LEU A 20 22.92 15.13 30.47
N THR A 21 22.28 14.89 31.60
CA THR A 21 21.12 13.98 31.69
C THR A 21 19.89 14.54 30.98
N ALA A 22 19.64 15.84 31.04
CA ALA A 22 18.59 16.50 30.27
C ALA A 22 18.84 16.41 28.75
N LEU A 23 20.07 16.65 28.30
CA LEU A 23 20.47 16.47 26.89
C LEU A 23 20.27 15.03 26.43
N PHE A 24 20.71 14.05 27.24
CA PHE A 24 20.51 12.64 26.95
C PHE A 24 19.01 12.30 26.84
N PHE A 25 18.20 12.77 27.77
CA PHE A 25 16.75 12.56 27.73
C PHE A 25 16.10 13.17 26.47
N LEU A 26 16.51 14.38 26.08
CA LEU A 26 16.04 15.01 24.84
C LEU A 26 16.44 14.23 23.60
N LEU A 27 17.65 13.68 23.55
CA LEU A 27 18.10 12.82 22.46
C LEU A 27 17.26 11.52 22.39
N CYS A 28 17.01 10.89 23.53
CA CYS A 28 16.15 9.70 23.59
C CYS A 28 14.71 10.02 23.15
N LEU A 29 14.16 11.15 23.60
CA LEU A 29 12.82 11.59 23.22
C LEU A 29 12.74 11.89 21.71
N GLY A 30 13.72 12.61 21.17
CA GLY A 30 13.80 12.91 19.74
C GLY A 30 13.96 11.64 18.90
N GLY A 31 14.77 10.68 19.35
CA GLY A 31 14.92 9.38 18.72
C GLY A 31 13.62 8.58 18.71
N LEU A 32 12.90 8.54 19.84
CA LEU A 32 11.60 7.87 19.93
C LEU A 32 10.56 8.51 19.00
N VAL A 33 10.47 9.83 18.97
CA VAL A 33 9.55 10.55 18.07
C VAL A 33 9.88 10.28 16.61
N SER A 34 11.17 10.28 16.24
CA SER A 34 11.60 9.98 14.88
C SER A 34 11.20 8.56 14.45
N LEU A 35 11.32 7.59 15.35
CA LEU A 35 10.94 6.19 15.10
C LEU A 35 9.42 6.04 14.94
N LEU A 36 8.63 6.75 15.74
CA LEU A 36 7.17 6.78 15.63
C LEU A 36 6.72 7.41 14.30
N LEU A 37 7.37 8.48 13.85
CA LEU A 37 7.07 9.11 12.56
C LEU A 37 7.37 8.17 11.39
N LEU A 38 8.47 7.42 11.46
CA LEU A 38 8.84 6.44 10.44
C LEU A 38 7.81 5.30 10.37
N LEU A 39 7.36 4.78 11.53
CA LEU A 39 6.27 3.81 11.60
C LEU A 39 4.98 4.35 10.98
N GLY A 40 4.57 5.57 11.34
CA GLY A 40 3.36 6.18 10.81
C GLY A 40 3.40 6.39 9.29
N GLN A 41 4.57 6.74 8.73
CA GLN A 41 4.74 6.86 7.28
C GLN A 41 4.62 5.51 6.57
N ALA A 42 5.21 4.45 7.14
CA ALA A 42 5.12 3.09 6.60
C ALA A 42 3.67 2.56 6.63
N GLU A 43 2.95 2.79 7.73
CA GLU A 43 1.53 2.43 7.85
C GLU A 43 0.66 3.18 6.85
N LEU A 44 0.87 4.49 6.69
CA LEU A 44 0.15 5.30 5.72
C LEU A 44 0.37 4.78 4.29
N LEU A 45 1.62 4.49 3.91
CA LEU A 45 1.94 3.93 2.59
C LEU A 45 1.26 2.58 2.38
N SER A 46 1.29 1.71 3.39
CA SER A 46 0.59 0.43 3.39
C SER A 46 -0.91 0.58 3.16
N MET A 47 -1.55 1.52 3.86
CA MET A 47 -2.99 1.79 3.70
C MET A 47 -3.31 2.32 2.30
N GLN A 48 -2.49 3.22 1.76
CA GLN A 48 -2.67 3.76 0.41
C GLN A 48 -2.50 2.70 -0.68
N ALA A 49 -1.51 1.81 -0.53
CA ALA A 49 -1.32 0.69 -1.43
C ALA A 49 -2.51 -0.28 -1.39
N GLN A 50 -3.03 -0.61 -0.19
CA GLN A 50 -4.21 -1.44 -0.04
C GLN A 50 -5.46 -0.79 -0.64
N GLN A 51 -5.71 0.49 -0.35
CA GLN A 51 -6.86 1.23 -0.88
C GLN A 51 -6.80 1.30 -2.42
N THR A 52 -5.61 1.51 -2.98
CA THR A 52 -5.39 1.51 -4.43
C THR A 52 -5.69 0.13 -5.02
N ALA A 53 -5.18 -0.94 -4.41
CA ALA A 53 -5.47 -2.31 -4.82
C ALA A 53 -6.98 -2.60 -4.79
N ASP A 54 -7.69 -2.15 -3.77
CA ASP A 54 -9.14 -2.33 -3.63
C ASP A 54 -9.97 -1.55 -4.66
N ILE A 55 -9.61 -0.29 -4.91
CA ILE A 55 -10.28 0.54 -5.93
C ILE A 55 -10.08 -0.10 -7.31
N VAL A 56 -8.84 -0.48 -7.63
CA VAL A 56 -8.53 -1.08 -8.91
C VAL A 56 -9.23 -2.43 -9.06
N SER A 57 -9.21 -3.28 -8.03
CA SER A 57 -9.79 -4.62 -8.10
C SER A 57 -11.32 -4.58 -8.28
N LYS A 58 -11.99 -3.75 -7.49
CA LYS A 58 -13.46 -3.61 -7.51
C LYS A 58 -13.92 -2.89 -8.77
N GLY A 59 -13.25 -1.82 -9.18
CA GLY A 59 -13.60 -1.07 -10.40
C GLY A 59 -13.39 -1.90 -11.67
N ALA A 60 -12.26 -2.62 -11.76
CA ALA A 60 -12.00 -3.55 -12.85
C ALA A 60 -13.06 -4.65 -12.95
N ARG A 61 -13.44 -5.24 -11.81
CA ARG A 61 -14.53 -6.22 -11.79
C ARG A 61 -15.84 -5.61 -12.28
N ALA A 62 -16.21 -4.45 -11.75
CA ALA A 62 -17.47 -3.80 -12.10
C ALA A 62 -17.57 -3.49 -13.61
N ALA A 63 -16.48 -3.04 -14.22
CA ALA A 63 -16.46 -2.76 -15.65
C ALA A 63 -16.51 -4.02 -16.52
N GLY A 64 -15.72 -5.04 -16.19
CA GLY A 64 -15.59 -6.24 -17.02
C GLY A 64 -16.64 -7.32 -16.77
N LYS A 65 -17.49 -7.19 -15.75
CA LYS A 65 -18.45 -8.23 -15.36
C LYS A 65 -19.63 -8.22 -16.31
N TRP A 66 -19.96 -9.40 -16.83
CA TRP A 66 -21.18 -9.65 -17.58
C TRP A 66 -21.93 -10.81 -16.95
N GLU A 67 -23.23 -10.62 -16.73
CA GLU A 67 -24.14 -11.67 -16.30
C GLU A 67 -25.01 -12.08 -17.47
N TYR A 68 -25.10 -13.38 -17.72
CA TYR A 68 -25.97 -13.94 -18.73
C TYR A 68 -26.70 -15.16 -18.19
N THR A 69 -27.86 -15.46 -18.76
CA THR A 69 -28.59 -16.69 -18.46
C THR A 69 -28.13 -17.76 -19.43
N ASP A 70 -27.68 -18.90 -18.93
CA ASP A 70 -27.31 -20.03 -19.78
C ASP A 70 -28.57 -20.75 -20.32
N ASP A 71 -28.36 -21.67 -21.26
CA ASP A 71 -29.44 -22.44 -21.91
C ASP A 71 -30.24 -23.30 -20.91
N GLN A 72 -29.74 -23.47 -19.68
CA GLN A 72 -30.41 -24.20 -18.59
C GLN A 72 -31.15 -23.26 -17.62
N GLY A 73 -31.23 -21.95 -17.92
CA GLY A 73 -31.90 -20.96 -17.08
C GLY A 73 -31.07 -20.50 -15.88
N SER A 74 -29.82 -20.94 -15.74
CA SER A 74 -28.95 -20.56 -14.64
C SER A 74 -28.20 -19.26 -14.95
N LYS A 75 -28.15 -18.35 -13.96
CA LYS A 75 -27.33 -17.13 -14.08
C LYS A 75 -25.86 -17.49 -14.02
N ARG A 76 -25.12 -17.15 -15.06
CA ARG A 76 -23.67 -17.26 -15.14
C ARG A 76 -23.05 -15.88 -15.15
N THR A 77 -21.93 -15.74 -14.45
CA THR A 77 -21.12 -14.53 -14.47
C THR A 77 -19.83 -14.82 -15.23
N TYR A 78 -19.44 -13.92 -16.11
CA TYR A 78 -18.14 -13.95 -16.77
C TYR A 78 -17.47 -12.58 -16.64
N LEU A 79 -16.18 -12.57 -16.35
CA LEU A 79 -15.38 -11.35 -16.37
C LEU A 79 -14.56 -11.30 -17.65
N PHE A 80 -14.84 -10.32 -18.50
CA PHE A 80 -14.04 -10.06 -19.69
C PHE A 80 -12.89 -9.13 -19.35
N ALA A 81 -11.68 -9.53 -19.74
CA ALA A 81 -10.52 -8.70 -19.47
C ALA A 81 -10.35 -7.54 -20.45
N THR A 82 -10.81 -7.67 -21.69
CA THR A 82 -10.69 -6.63 -22.73
C THR A 82 -12.02 -6.42 -23.44
N THR A 83 -12.27 -5.21 -23.93
CA THR A 83 -13.47 -4.91 -24.72
C THR A 83 -13.51 -5.77 -26.00
N ARG A 84 -12.35 -6.06 -26.59
CA ARG A 84 -12.25 -6.94 -27.76
C ARG A 84 -12.72 -8.36 -27.46
N GLU A 85 -12.43 -8.87 -26.27
CA GLU A 85 -12.87 -10.18 -25.81
C GLU A 85 -14.39 -10.20 -25.65
N ALA A 86 -14.95 -9.20 -24.96
CA ALA A 86 -16.38 -9.07 -24.76
C ALA A 86 -17.17 -9.00 -26.08
N ARG A 87 -16.69 -8.23 -27.06
CA ARG A 87 -17.32 -8.14 -28.39
C ARG A 87 -17.38 -9.48 -29.12
N ARG A 88 -16.38 -10.36 -28.96
CA ARG A 88 -16.43 -11.71 -29.55
C ARG A 88 -17.51 -12.60 -28.93
N HIS A 89 -17.90 -12.29 -27.70
CA HIS A 89 -18.94 -13.00 -26.95
C HIS A 89 -20.29 -12.28 -26.96
N ASN A 90 -20.45 -11.21 -27.76
CA ASN A 90 -21.63 -10.35 -27.79
C ASN A 90 -22.04 -9.84 -26.39
N ALA A 91 -21.05 -9.65 -25.51
CA ALA A 91 -21.27 -9.13 -24.19
C ALA A 91 -21.38 -7.60 -24.21
N ASP A 92 -22.42 -7.08 -23.57
CA ASP A 92 -22.62 -5.65 -23.40
C ASP A 92 -21.87 -5.16 -22.15
N ILE A 93 -20.63 -4.73 -22.36
CA ILE A 93 -19.81 -4.08 -21.33
C ILE A 93 -19.25 -2.78 -21.87
N VAL A 94 -19.09 -1.80 -20.98
CA VAL A 94 -18.49 -0.50 -21.33
C VAL A 94 -16.99 -0.66 -21.62
N ARG A 95 -16.30 -1.49 -20.82
CA ARG A 95 -14.85 -1.68 -20.91
C ARG A 95 -14.42 -3.00 -20.28
N GLY A 96 -13.36 -3.63 -20.80
CA GLY A 96 -12.79 -4.83 -20.17
C GLY A 96 -12.14 -4.55 -18.82
N ALA A 97 -12.13 -5.55 -17.93
CA ALA A 97 -11.60 -5.41 -16.58
C ALA A 97 -10.14 -4.94 -16.53
N ARG A 98 -9.28 -5.42 -17.43
CA ARG A 98 -7.87 -5.00 -17.48
C ARG A 98 -7.72 -3.57 -17.97
N GLU A 99 -8.48 -3.20 -19.00
CA GLU A 99 -8.46 -1.84 -19.55
C GLU A 99 -8.93 -0.82 -18.48
N GLU A 100 -9.96 -1.17 -17.70
CA GLU A 100 -10.39 -0.36 -16.57
C GLU A 100 -9.35 -0.33 -15.44
N ALA A 101 -8.77 -1.47 -15.10
CA ALA A 101 -7.74 -1.55 -14.08
C ALA A 101 -6.52 -0.67 -14.40
N ASP A 102 -6.08 -0.64 -15.66
CA ASP A 102 -4.97 0.19 -16.13
C ASP A 102 -5.29 1.68 -16.01
N ILE A 103 -6.56 2.08 -16.16
CA ILE A 103 -7.02 3.47 -16.00
C ILE A 103 -7.07 3.83 -14.52
N LEU A 104 -7.69 2.98 -13.69
CA LEU A 104 -7.78 3.20 -12.25
C LEU A 104 -6.39 3.22 -11.60
N TRP A 105 -5.47 2.38 -12.07
CA TRP A 105 -4.08 2.42 -11.64
C TRP A 105 -3.46 3.79 -11.95
N ARG A 106 -3.50 4.25 -13.20
CA ARG A 106 -2.93 5.54 -13.60
C ARG A 106 -3.52 6.73 -12.83
N LEU A 107 -4.78 6.65 -12.43
CA LEU A 107 -5.43 7.70 -11.63
C LEU A 107 -5.02 7.68 -10.16
N ASN A 108 -4.63 6.53 -9.61
CA ASN A 108 -4.34 6.35 -8.18
C ASN A 108 -2.86 6.15 -7.86
N SER A 109 -2.03 5.71 -8.80
CA SER A 109 -0.60 5.48 -8.62
C SER A 109 0.16 6.72 -8.14
N PRO A 110 -0.17 7.97 -8.54
CA PRO A 110 0.51 9.15 -8.02
C PRO A 110 0.34 9.37 -6.50
N ALA A 111 -0.67 8.75 -5.86
CA ALA A 111 -0.81 8.82 -4.41
C ALA A 111 0.21 7.90 -3.69
N VAL A 112 0.59 6.80 -4.33
CA VAL A 112 1.55 5.80 -3.83
C VAL A 112 2.98 6.20 -4.21
N GLU A 113 3.21 6.56 -5.47
CA GLU A 113 4.51 6.99 -6.03
C GLU A 113 5.05 8.27 -5.38
N ARG A 114 4.19 9.13 -4.79
CA ARG A 114 4.66 10.29 -4.02
C ARG A 114 5.41 9.93 -2.74
N ARG A 115 5.27 8.69 -2.26
CA ARG A 115 5.84 8.21 -0.99
C ARG A 115 6.73 6.98 -1.18
N ALA A 116 6.89 6.51 -2.40
CA ALA A 116 7.66 5.33 -2.76
C ALA A 116 8.47 5.60 -4.02
N ASP A 117 9.63 4.98 -4.12
CA ASP A 117 10.51 5.17 -5.28
C ASP A 117 9.98 4.43 -6.51
N GLU A 118 9.31 3.29 -6.30
CA GLU A 118 8.67 2.53 -7.36
C GLU A 118 7.35 1.93 -6.89
N ALA A 119 6.34 1.93 -7.76
CA ALA A 119 5.08 1.25 -7.54
C ALA A 119 4.66 0.52 -8.83
N VAL A 120 4.36 -0.78 -8.71
CA VAL A 120 4.00 -1.63 -9.85
C VAL A 120 2.68 -2.33 -9.55
N ILE A 121 1.78 -2.31 -10.53
CA ILE A 121 0.59 -3.14 -10.51
C ILE A 121 0.78 -4.40 -11.36
N ILE A 122 0.55 -5.55 -10.75
CA ILE A 122 0.56 -6.85 -11.41
C ILE A 122 -0.89 -7.32 -11.49
N HIS A 123 -1.45 -7.20 -12.70
CA HIS A 123 -2.72 -7.84 -13.04
C HIS A 123 -2.44 -9.32 -13.26
N GLN A 124 -2.97 -10.21 -12.42
CA GLN A 124 -2.78 -11.66 -12.56
C GLN A 124 -3.60 -12.26 -13.73
N LYS A 125 -3.49 -11.67 -14.93
CA LYS A 125 -3.96 -12.30 -16.16
C LYS A 125 -2.86 -13.23 -16.66
N GLY A 126 -2.82 -14.44 -16.12
CA GLY A 126 -1.86 -15.46 -16.55
C GLY A 126 -1.84 -16.71 -15.69
N GLU A 127 -1.88 -16.56 -14.37
CA GLU A 127 -1.72 -17.70 -13.46
C GLU A 127 -3.01 -18.52 -13.33
N GLN A 128 -4.20 -17.90 -13.44
CA GLN A 128 -5.47 -18.58 -13.17
C GLN A 128 -6.64 -18.09 -14.03
N LYS A 129 -6.75 -18.59 -15.28
CA LYS A 129 -7.88 -18.29 -16.20
C LYS A 129 -9.27 -18.60 -15.59
N TYR A 130 -9.33 -19.50 -14.61
CA TYR A 130 -10.58 -19.88 -13.96
C TYR A 130 -11.19 -18.74 -13.12
N LEU A 131 -10.38 -17.82 -12.58
CA LEU A 131 -10.87 -16.69 -11.78
C LEU A 131 -11.81 -15.80 -12.59
N TYR A 132 -11.47 -15.51 -13.85
CA TYR A 132 -12.32 -14.73 -14.76
C TYR A 132 -13.67 -15.42 -15.03
N ARG A 133 -13.70 -16.76 -15.09
CA ARG A 133 -14.95 -17.54 -15.23
C ARG A 133 -15.83 -17.49 -13.98
N GLN A 134 -15.26 -17.20 -12.83
CA GLN A 134 -15.97 -16.99 -11.56
C GLN A 134 -16.27 -15.50 -11.33
N GLY A 135 -15.97 -14.64 -12.32
CA GLY A 135 -16.10 -13.20 -12.20
C GLY A 135 -14.98 -12.53 -11.39
N ILE A 136 -14.04 -13.29 -10.83
CA ILE A 136 -13.05 -12.81 -9.84
C ILE A 136 -11.95 -12.02 -10.54
N TYR A 137 -11.64 -10.83 -10.01
CA TYR A 137 -10.50 -10.04 -10.42
C TYR A 137 -9.49 -9.93 -9.27
N HIS A 138 -8.21 -10.21 -9.56
CA HIS A 138 -7.13 -10.18 -8.59
C HIS A 138 -6.02 -9.23 -9.07
N VAL A 139 -5.57 -8.37 -8.17
CA VAL A 139 -4.45 -7.45 -8.40
C VAL A 139 -3.46 -7.55 -7.26
N ARG A 140 -2.20 -7.32 -7.61
CA ARG A 140 -1.11 -7.17 -6.66
C ARG A 140 -0.47 -5.81 -6.91
N VAL A 141 -0.31 -5.02 -5.85
CA VAL A 141 0.39 -3.75 -5.86
C VAL A 141 1.68 -3.93 -5.08
N GLN A 142 2.80 -3.77 -5.76
CA GLN A 142 4.13 -3.82 -5.17
C GLN A 142 4.68 -2.41 -5.08
N VAL A 143 5.22 -2.07 -3.93
CA VAL A 143 5.73 -0.75 -3.62
C VAL A 143 7.14 -0.90 -3.06
N PHE A 144 8.10 -0.20 -3.63
CA PHE A 144 9.50 -0.24 -3.21
C PHE A 144 9.93 1.14 -2.76
N SER A 145 10.65 1.21 -1.64
CA SER A 145 11.30 2.43 -1.18
C SER A 145 12.70 2.15 -0.66
N ARG A 146 13.64 3.02 -1.02
CA ARG A 146 15.02 3.01 -0.54
C ARG A 146 15.11 3.91 0.68
N LEU A 147 15.32 3.30 1.84
CA LEU A 147 15.46 4.00 3.11
C LEU A 147 16.95 4.19 3.41
N PRO A 148 17.43 5.45 3.54
CA PRO A 148 18.78 5.71 4.02
C PRO A 148 18.83 5.43 5.53
N LEU A 149 19.36 4.26 5.90
CA LEU A 149 19.56 3.84 7.28
C LEU A 149 21.02 4.07 7.67
N LEU A 150 21.28 5.20 8.34
CA LEU A 150 22.56 5.65 8.93
C LEU A 150 23.76 5.63 7.96
N TRP A 151 24.18 4.45 7.52
CA TRP A 151 25.36 4.18 6.68
C TRP A 151 25.07 3.34 5.43
N GLN A 152 23.83 2.93 5.20
CA GLN A 152 23.45 2.09 4.06
C GLN A 152 22.05 2.44 3.55
N GLU A 153 21.85 2.27 2.24
CA GLU A 153 20.51 2.26 1.65
C GLU A 153 19.92 0.86 1.79
N VAL A 154 18.75 0.76 2.41
CA VAL A 154 17.99 -0.49 2.51
C VAL A 154 16.77 -0.38 1.64
N GLU A 155 16.57 -1.37 0.77
CA GLU A 155 15.34 -1.50 -0.01
C GLU A 155 14.26 -2.15 0.85
N ALA A 156 13.17 -1.42 1.08
CA ALA A 156 11.97 -1.89 1.74
C ALA A 156 10.88 -2.08 0.70
N GLY A 157 10.45 -3.34 0.51
CA GLY A 157 9.33 -3.70 -0.33
C GLY A 157 8.06 -3.94 0.47
N LEU A 158 6.93 -3.42 0.00
CA LEU A 158 5.60 -3.71 0.50
C LEU A 158 4.76 -4.32 -0.62
N ASP A 159 4.13 -5.45 -0.33
CA ASP A 159 3.23 -6.14 -1.25
C ASP A 159 1.80 -6.15 -0.67
N ARG A 160 0.84 -5.70 -1.48
CA ARG A 160 -0.59 -5.72 -1.17
C ARG A 160 -1.36 -6.39 -2.28
N THR A 161 -2.15 -7.39 -1.92
CA THR A 161 -3.06 -8.08 -2.84
C THR A 161 -4.50 -7.69 -2.55
N SER A 162 -5.29 -7.57 -3.60
CA SER A 162 -6.73 -7.38 -3.49
C SER A 162 -7.44 -8.28 -4.49
N GLN A 163 -8.47 -8.97 -4.01
CA GLN A 163 -9.33 -9.84 -4.79
C GLN A 163 -10.77 -9.34 -4.67
N SER A 164 -11.43 -9.21 -5.82
CA SER A 164 -12.85 -8.88 -5.89
C SER A 164 -13.62 -10.05 -6.48
N GLY A 165 -14.46 -10.71 -5.67
CA GLY A 165 -15.49 -11.60 -6.17
C GLY A 165 -16.36 -12.35 -5.17
N ILE A 166 -17.26 -13.18 -5.69
CA ILE A 166 -18.30 -13.85 -4.89
C ILE A 166 -17.63 -14.97 -4.09
N TYR A 167 -17.75 -14.88 -2.77
CA TYR A 167 -17.66 -16.02 -1.87
C TYR A 167 -19.05 -16.66 -1.89
N ASP A 168 -19.25 -17.68 -2.72
CA ASP A 168 -20.39 -18.57 -2.53
C ASP A 168 -19.98 -19.54 -1.41
N PHE A 169 -20.53 -19.31 -0.21
CA PHE A 169 -20.65 -20.34 0.83
C PHE A 169 -21.92 -21.14 0.59
#